data_AF-A0A1M6E9D3-F1
#
_entry.id   AF-A0A1M6E9D3-F1
#
_cell.length_a   1.000
_cell.length_b   1.000
_cell.length_c   1.000
_cell.angle_alpha   90.00
_cell.angle_beta   90.00
_cell.angle_gamma   90.00
#
_symmetry.space_group_name_H-M   'P 1'
#
loop_
_entity.id
_entity.type
_entity.pdbx_description
1 polymer ?
#
loop_
_entity_poly.entity_id
_entity_poly.type
_entity_poly.pdbx_seq_one_letter_code
_entity_poly.pdbx_strand_id
1 'polypeptide(L)'
;MEYKIQARNHWWFDAGIAGLYFIAKKVEQDNDNIEINFDSESLSFRGNNEEDIRNFLQNCYNYLVSQYWNVSTKTQKEKLELVLYNPEKKEFSLAPKRQATPVVSLFVKRFDADGIKYNDMDDVLKAEVDSYLKKTKRKLFGKQNKLVYSLTTSHQNLKILPKENKKQSTCCMCGKKSSNLSDISQPSFLLFASTSATTSFHTQGKKPAKICWECEFISKFTMETVNYKKDDTKLSILLLNSPDIAHNINNQKKIGCSSVLRSIDEEYFYKNIGLDDKGLISKARMSYELLWAYFVDTYEILRSNIANQEVNDEDPFYAFLSDIISSPIEIVIICFDKMRETFLTKEIIFYNDVSYAFRLIQRLIEKGINIKDAFTSLRELDNKGNLKPSRNNTLKKVLNKHCILSDIESITFRKVVSRNEGKFINVSNMLNFLIEYYLVIKEDIMNREQIDVAVKLGKQIVNQAYKESGESKEILKRIKGDLFTLRKTRTVTDFIVQLNALQFRYGISVSNSILEGVLNEVPFEDFKGYCIMGALNSYNYYNSSSKEKEENKDE
;
A
#
# COMPACT_ATOMS: atom_id res chain seq x y z
N MET A 1 -26.91 -5.77 -30.56
CA MET A 1 -26.55 -6.91 -29.68
C MET A 1 -26.00 -6.37 -28.36
N GLU A 2 -26.28 -7.03 -27.24
CA GLU A 2 -25.76 -6.65 -25.92
C GLU A 2 -25.01 -7.84 -25.30
N TYR A 3 -23.83 -7.59 -24.74
CA TYR A 3 -23.04 -8.56 -23.99
C TYR A 3 -22.81 -8.07 -22.56
N LYS A 4 -23.20 -8.88 -21.56
CA LYS A 4 -23.12 -8.52 -20.14
C LYS A 4 -22.11 -9.37 -19.37
N ILE A 5 -21.20 -8.70 -18.69
CA ILE A 5 -20.26 -9.28 -17.72
C ILE A 5 -20.80 -8.99 -16.33
N GLN A 6 -21.39 -10.01 -15.70
CA GLN A 6 -21.88 -9.92 -14.32
C GLN A 6 -20.73 -9.81 -13.31
N ALA A 7 -21.01 -9.43 -12.07
CA ALA A 7 -20.10 -9.57 -10.95
C ALA A 7 -19.70 -11.05 -10.73
N ARG A 8 -18.54 -11.26 -10.13
CA ARG A 8 -18.00 -12.58 -9.74
C ARG A 8 -18.03 -12.78 -8.23
N ASN A 9 -18.35 -11.75 -7.45
CA ASN A 9 -18.28 -11.74 -5.98
C ASN A 9 -16.90 -12.21 -5.50
N HIS A 10 -15.86 -11.75 -6.19
CA HIS A 10 -14.48 -12.08 -5.91
C HIS A 10 -13.59 -10.87 -6.23
N TRP A 11 -12.95 -10.34 -5.19
CA TRP A 11 -12.18 -9.09 -5.21
C TRP A 11 -11.23 -8.92 -6.40
N TRP A 12 -10.51 -9.97 -6.79
CA TRP A 12 -9.60 -9.91 -7.94
C TRP A 12 -10.33 -9.74 -9.29
N PHE A 13 -11.41 -10.47 -9.51
CA PHE A 13 -12.12 -10.47 -10.79
C PHE A 13 -13.06 -9.28 -10.91
N ASP A 14 -13.70 -8.86 -9.81
CA ASP A 14 -14.57 -7.67 -9.79
C ASP A 14 -13.76 -6.39 -9.99
N ALA A 15 -12.57 -6.29 -9.39
CA ALA A 15 -11.62 -5.25 -9.76
C ALA A 15 -11.17 -5.34 -11.22
N GLY A 16 -11.08 -6.55 -11.78
CA GLY A 16 -10.86 -6.76 -13.21
C GLY A 16 -11.98 -6.23 -14.10
N ILE A 17 -13.25 -6.36 -13.69
CA ILE A 17 -14.39 -5.75 -14.39
C ILE A 17 -14.29 -4.22 -14.36
N ALA A 18 -13.95 -3.64 -13.20
CA ALA A 18 -13.73 -2.19 -13.11
C ALA A 18 -12.55 -1.74 -14.00
N GLY A 19 -11.45 -2.50 -14.01
CA GLY A 19 -10.30 -2.24 -14.88
C GLY A 19 -10.65 -2.30 -16.37
N LEU A 20 -11.49 -3.26 -16.76
CA LEU A 20 -12.00 -3.35 -18.13
C LEU A 20 -12.82 -2.11 -18.49
N TYR A 21 -13.67 -1.61 -17.60
CA TYR A 21 -14.41 -0.37 -17.84
C TYR A 21 -13.46 0.82 -18.12
N PHE A 22 -12.41 1.02 -17.32
CA PHE A 22 -11.49 2.13 -17.54
C PHE A 22 -10.66 2.01 -18.82
N ILE A 23 -10.21 0.80 -19.16
CA ILE A 23 -9.54 0.58 -20.45
C ILE A 23 -10.52 0.78 -21.61
N ALA A 24 -11.73 0.26 -21.49
CA ALA A 24 -12.75 0.38 -22.53
C ALA A 24 -13.09 1.85 -22.79
N LYS A 25 -13.22 2.69 -21.75
CA LYS A 25 -13.43 4.14 -21.90
C LYS A 25 -12.28 4.87 -22.60
N LYS A 26 -11.04 4.38 -22.47
CA LYS A 26 -9.88 4.93 -23.22
C LYS A 26 -9.91 4.51 -24.69
N VAL A 27 -10.35 3.28 -24.99
CA VAL A 27 -10.40 2.74 -26.36
C VAL A 27 -11.66 3.21 -27.12
N GLU A 28 -12.78 3.44 -26.42
CA GLU A 28 -14.04 3.95 -26.98
C GLU A 28 -13.85 5.31 -27.67
N GLN A 29 -12.92 6.15 -27.18
CA GLN A 29 -12.60 7.44 -27.81
C GLN A 29 -12.13 7.32 -29.26
N ASP A 30 -11.65 6.14 -29.66
CA ASP A 30 -11.19 5.84 -31.02
C ASP A 30 -12.24 5.04 -31.84
N ASN A 31 -13.42 4.72 -31.28
CA ASN A 31 -14.40 3.83 -31.90
C ASN A 31 -15.86 4.11 -31.49
N ASP A 32 -16.63 4.75 -32.38
CA ASP A 32 -18.00 5.23 -32.12
C ASP A 32 -19.10 4.14 -32.09
N ASN A 33 -18.78 2.86 -32.30
CA ASN A 33 -19.79 1.81 -32.54
C ASN A 33 -20.18 0.99 -31.31
N ILE A 34 -19.60 1.26 -30.14
CA ILE A 34 -19.84 0.49 -28.90
C ILE A 34 -20.27 1.43 -27.80
N GLU A 35 -21.41 1.13 -27.18
CA GLU A 35 -21.91 1.81 -25.98
C GLU A 35 -21.56 0.97 -24.74
N ILE A 36 -20.96 1.61 -23.73
CA ILE A 36 -20.55 0.97 -22.47
C ILE A 36 -21.40 1.49 -21.31
N ASN A 37 -22.15 0.60 -20.66
CA ASN A 37 -22.99 0.89 -19.51
C ASN A 37 -22.67 -0.03 -18.33
N PHE A 38 -22.93 0.40 -17.10
CA PHE A 38 -22.76 -0.44 -15.91
C PHE A 38 -23.86 -0.17 -14.89
N ASP A 39 -24.15 -1.18 -14.07
CA ASP A 39 -25.06 -1.13 -12.93
C ASP A 39 -24.41 -1.82 -11.71
N SER A 40 -25.15 -2.02 -10.63
CA SER A 40 -24.63 -2.64 -9.41
C SER A 40 -24.17 -4.09 -9.61
N GLU A 41 -24.66 -4.78 -10.63
CA GLU A 41 -24.44 -6.21 -10.84
C GLU A 41 -23.57 -6.52 -12.07
N SER A 42 -23.40 -5.58 -13.00
CA SER A 42 -22.83 -5.90 -14.31
C SER A 42 -22.20 -4.71 -15.06
N LEU A 43 -21.29 -5.06 -15.97
CA LEU A 43 -20.77 -4.20 -17.04
C LEU A 43 -21.30 -4.71 -18.38
N SER A 44 -21.93 -3.84 -19.16
CA SER A 44 -22.64 -4.16 -20.39
C SER A 44 -22.02 -3.42 -21.59
N PHE A 45 -21.88 -4.15 -22.71
CA PHE A 45 -21.41 -3.63 -23.99
C PHE A 45 -22.50 -3.81 -25.04
N ARG A 46 -22.92 -2.72 -25.68
CA ARG A 46 -23.90 -2.76 -26.76
C ARG A 46 -23.24 -2.35 -28.06
N GLY A 47 -23.36 -3.20 -29.08
CA GLY A 47 -22.84 -2.98 -30.43
C GLY A 47 -23.79 -3.49 -31.50
N ASN A 48 -23.49 -3.26 -32.77
CA ASN A 48 -24.37 -3.68 -33.87
C ASN A 48 -24.46 -5.21 -33.95
N ASN A 49 -23.31 -5.89 -33.86
CA ASN A 49 -23.20 -7.35 -33.94
C ASN A 49 -22.15 -7.92 -32.95
N GLU A 50 -22.02 -9.26 -32.87
CA GLU A 50 -21.07 -9.92 -31.95
C GLU A 50 -19.61 -9.64 -32.31
N GLU A 51 -19.29 -9.50 -33.59
CA GLU A 51 -17.94 -9.32 -34.09
C GLU A 51 -17.41 -7.93 -33.75
N ASP A 52 -18.25 -6.90 -33.78
CA ASP A 52 -17.90 -5.55 -33.34
C ASP A 52 -17.52 -5.56 -31.85
N ILE A 53 -18.31 -6.23 -31.01
CA ILE A 53 -18.02 -6.38 -29.57
C ILE A 53 -16.73 -7.19 -29.38
N ARG A 54 -16.54 -8.28 -30.14
CA ARG A 54 -15.33 -9.12 -30.10
C ARG A 54 -14.08 -8.30 -30.43
N ASN A 55 -14.11 -7.54 -31.52
CA ASN A 55 -13.01 -6.69 -31.96
C ASN A 55 -12.72 -5.57 -30.95
N PHE A 56 -13.75 -4.95 -30.39
CA PHE A 56 -13.60 -3.93 -29.37
C PHE A 56 -12.92 -4.48 -28.09
N LEU A 57 -13.38 -5.62 -27.58
CA LEU A 57 -12.77 -6.27 -26.42
C LEU A 57 -11.32 -6.73 -26.71
N GLN A 58 -11.03 -7.15 -27.96
CA GLN A 58 -9.67 -7.45 -28.38
C GLN A 58 -8.78 -6.21 -28.38
N ASN A 59 -9.28 -5.07 -28.83
CA ASN A 59 -8.57 -3.79 -28.77
C ASN A 59 -8.32 -3.36 -27.32
N CYS A 60 -9.29 -3.55 -26.42
CA CYS A 60 -9.10 -3.34 -24.99
C CYS A 60 -7.96 -4.20 -24.43
N TYR A 61 -7.91 -5.48 -24.81
CA TYR A 61 -6.84 -6.38 -24.36
C TYR A 61 -5.46 -5.99 -24.90
N ASN A 62 -5.40 -5.63 -26.19
CA ASN A 62 -4.16 -5.17 -26.83
C ASN A 62 -3.64 -3.89 -26.15
N TYR A 63 -4.54 -2.96 -25.84
CA TYR A 63 -4.21 -1.75 -25.10
C TYR A 63 -3.64 -2.10 -23.71
N LEU A 64 -4.35 -2.90 -22.91
CA LEU A 64 -3.88 -3.36 -21.59
C LEU A 64 -2.48 -3.99 -21.64
N VAL A 65 -2.26 -4.88 -22.62
CA VAL A 65 -0.98 -5.58 -22.82
C VAL A 65 0.15 -4.59 -23.13
N SER A 66 -0.11 -3.55 -23.93
CA SER A 66 0.86 -2.50 -24.24
C SER A 66 1.29 -1.70 -23.00
N GLN A 67 0.38 -1.51 -22.04
CA GLN A 67 0.61 -0.74 -20.82
C GLN A 67 1.35 -1.53 -19.74
N TYR A 68 1.18 -2.86 -19.69
CA TYR A 68 1.65 -3.64 -18.53
C TYR A 68 2.57 -4.83 -18.85
N TRP A 69 2.36 -5.52 -19.98
CA TRP A 69 3.15 -6.71 -20.35
C TRP A 69 4.37 -6.38 -21.21
N ASN A 70 4.20 -5.45 -22.14
CA ASN A 70 5.18 -5.16 -23.18
C ASN A 70 5.67 -3.71 -23.07
N VAL A 71 6.24 -3.31 -21.95
CA VAL A 71 6.80 -1.96 -21.74
C VAL A 71 8.32 -1.93 -21.92
N SER A 72 8.91 -0.73 -22.00
CA SER A 72 10.37 -0.53 -22.01
C SER A 72 10.73 0.66 -21.12
N THR A 73 11.73 0.51 -20.24
CA THR A 73 12.26 1.62 -19.44
C THR A 73 12.92 2.68 -20.30
N LYS A 74 13.15 3.86 -19.73
CA LYS A 74 13.97 4.91 -20.32
C LYS A 74 15.34 4.38 -20.78
N THR A 75 16.05 3.66 -19.91
CA THR A 75 17.34 3.06 -20.25
C THR A 75 17.25 2.03 -21.38
N GLN A 76 16.15 1.26 -21.47
CA GLN A 76 15.95 0.31 -22.57
C GLN A 76 15.66 1.01 -23.91
N LYS A 77 14.90 2.13 -23.87
CA LYS A 77 14.64 3.01 -25.02
C LYS A 77 15.92 3.68 -25.53
N GLU A 78 16.83 4.05 -24.65
CA GLU A 78 18.12 4.67 -25.02
C GLU A 78 19.14 3.65 -25.56
N LYS A 79 19.25 2.45 -24.95
CA LYS A 79 20.28 1.48 -25.34
C LYS A 79 20.01 0.78 -26.67
N LEU A 80 18.74 0.62 -27.06
CA LEU A 80 18.32 -0.08 -28.30
C LEU A 80 19.09 -1.38 -28.55
N GLU A 81 18.97 -2.33 -27.62
CA GLU A 81 19.78 -3.57 -27.64
C GLU A 81 19.20 -4.69 -28.51
N LEU A 82 17.94 -4.61 -28.93
CA LEU A 82 17.28 -5.65 -29.72
C LEU A 82 17.52 -5.41 -31.21
N VAL A 83 18.02 -6.43 -31.92
CA VAL A 83 18.19 -6.39 -33.38
C VAL A 83 16.95 -6.95 -34.05
N LEU A 84 16.30 -6.15 -34.87
CA LEU A 84 15.15 -6.54 -35.69
C LEU A 84 15.58 -6.66 -37.16
N TYR A 85 14.91 -7.55 -37.89
CA TYR A 85 15.05 -7.67 -39.33
C TYR A 85 13.67 -7.63 -40.00
N ASN A 86 13.51 -6.78 -41.01
CA ASN A 86 12.32 -6.75 -41.84
C ASN A 86 12.56 -7.59 -43.11
N PRO A 87 11.93 -8.77 -43.28
CA PRO A 87 12.15 -9.63 -44.45
C PRO A 87 11.67 -9.02 -45.76
N GLU A 88 10.64 -8.17 -45.74
CA GLU A 88 10.08 -7.53 -46.93
C GLU A 88 11.01 -6.45 -47.47
N LYS A 89 11.58 -5.65 -46.57
CA LYS A 89 12.49 -4.54 -46.91
C LYS A 89 13.96 -4.95 -46.93
N LYS A 90 14.30 -6.13 -46.40
CA LYS A 90 15.67 -6.60 -46.14
C LYS A 90 16.50 -5.62 -45.32
N GLU A 91 15.87 -5.01 -44.31
CA GLU A 91 16.47 -3.95 -43.49
C GLU A 91 16.64 -4.39 -42.04
N PHE A 92 17.78 -4.03 -41.45
CA PHE A 92 18.06 -4.20 -40.02
C PHE A 92 17.75 -2.91 -39.26
N SER A 93 17.10 -3.05 -38.10
CA SER A 93 16.87 -1.93 -37.19
C SER A 93 17.15 -2.32 -35.75
N LEU A 94 17.40 -1.31 -34.92
CA LEU A 94 17.56 -1.49 -33.48
C LEU A 94 16.30 -1.06 -32.75
N ALA A 95 15.92 -1.82 -31.74
CA ALA A 95 14.72 -1.60 -30.95
C ALA A 95 15.02 -1.78 -29.45
N PRO A 96 14.18 -1.19 -28.57
CA PRO A 96 14.30 -1.43 -27.14
C PRO A 96 13.90 -2.87 -26.80
N LYS A 97 14.59 -3.45 -25.81
CA LYS A 97 14.11 -4.68 -25.17
C LYS A 97 12.83 -4.38 -24.39
N ARG A 98 11.90 -5.34 -24.41
CA ARG A 98 10.66 -5.26 -23.64
C ARG A 98 10.84 -5.91 -22.27
N GLN A 99 10.07 -5.43 -21.31
CA GLN A 99 9.89 -6.00 -19.99
C GLN A 99 8.43 -5.85 -19.56
N ALA A 100 8.07 -6.53 -18.47
CA ALA A 100 6.78 -6.38 -17.82
C ALA A 100 6.90 -5.44 -16.62
N THR A 101 5.79 -4.80 -16.24
CA THR A 101 5.72 -4.05 -14.98
C THR A 101 5.89 -4.99 -13.77
N PRO A 102 6.26 -4.49 -12.58
CA PRO A 102 6.58 -5.33 -11.42
C PRO A 102 5.54 -6.39 -11.08
N VAL A 103 4.25 -6.05 -11.09
CA VAL A 103 3.17 -7.01 -10.79
C VAL A 103 3.08 -8.07 -11.88
N VAL A 104 3.07 -7.65 -13.15
CA VAL A 104 3.00 -8.58 -14.28
C VAL A 104 4.24 -9.47 -14.38
N SER A 105 5.39 -8.97 -13.95
CA SER A 105 6.65 -9.74 -13.93
C SER A 105 6.60 -10.96 -13.00
N LEU A 106 5.63 -11.03 -12.08
CA LEU A 106 5.36 -12.23 -11.28
C LEU A 106 4.75 -13.37 -12.11
N PHE A 107 4.15 -13.05 -13.26
CA PHE A 107 3.50 -14.00 -14.16
C PHE A 107 4.33 -14.33 -15.40
N VAL A 108 5.13 -13.37 -15.85
CA VAL A 108 5.90 -13.48 -17.09
C VAL A 108 7.15 -14.31 -16.85
N LYS A 109 7.19 -15.49 -17.47
CA LYS A 109 8.35 -16.39 -17.42
C LYS A 109 9.34 -16.16 -18.56
N ARG A 110 8.86 -15.77 -19.74
CA ARG A 110 9.65 -15.61 -20.97
C ARG A 110 9.04 -14.55 -21.89
N PHE A 111 9.90 -13.94 -22.68
CA PHE A 111 9.53 -13.12 -23.83
C PHE A 111 9.82 -13.91 -25.10
N ASP A 112 8.90 -13.87 -26.06
CA ASP A 112 9.02 -14.53 -27.35
C ASP A 112 8.82 -13.54 -28.49
N ALA A 113 9.37 -13.86 -29.66
CA ALA A 113 9.23 -13.10 -30.89
C ALA A 113 9.43 -14.04 -32.07
N ASP A 114 8.67 -13.84 -33.14
CA ASP A 114 8.90 -14.54 -34.40
C ASP A 114 10.25 -14.16 -35.01
N GLY A 115 10.85 -15.11 -35.73
CA GLY A 115 12.21 -14.96 -36.25
C GLY A 115 12.87 -16.28 -36.64
N ILE A 116 14.07 -16.17 -37.21
CA ILE A 116 14.87 -17.33 -37.65
C ILE A 116 16.06 -17.51 -36.69
N LYS A 117 16.39 -18.75 -36.35
CA LYS A 117 17.59 -19.06 -35.56
C LYS A 117 18.82 -18.92 -36.44
N TYR A 118 19.92 -18.43 -35.88
CA TYR A 118 21.17 -18.23 -36.64
C TYR A 118 21.60 -19.46 -37.45
N ASN A 119 21.45 -20.67 -36.90
CA ASN A 119 21.84 -21.90 -37.57
C ASN A 119 20.97 -22.24 -38.80
N ASP A 120 19.73 -21.76 -38.81
CA ASP A 120 18.73 -22.05 -39.84
C ASP A 120 18.76 -20.98 -40.98
N MET A 121 19.66 -19.98 -40.88
CA MET A 121 19.86 -18.96 -41.92
C MET A 121 20.74 -19.47 -43.06
N ASP A 122 20.52 -18.96 -44.27
CA ASP A 122 21.45 -19.14 -45.37
C ASP A 122 22.76 -18.35 -45.16
N ASP A 123 23.80 -18.70 -45.91
CA ASP A 123 25.13 -18.12 -45.73
C ASP A 123 25.18 -16.63 -46.07
N VAL A 124 24.30 -16.17 -46.96
CA VAL A 124 24.18 -14.76 -47.37
C VAL A 124 23.65 -13.94 -46.19
N LEU A 125 22.54 -14.35 -45.59
CA LEU A 125 21.93 -13.67 -44.45
C LEU A 125 22.83 -13.75 -43.22
N LYS A 126 23.55 -14.85 -43.00
CA LYS A 126 24.54 -14.94 -41.91
C LYS A 126 25.63 -13.87 -42.05
N ALA A 127 26.17 -13.68 -43.25
CA ALA A 127 27.20 -12.68 -43.49
C ALA A 127 26.67 -11.25 -43.25
N GLU A 128 25.44 -10.95 -43.70
CA GLU A 128 24.78 -9.66 -43.46
C GLU A 128 24.53 -9.40 -41.97
N VAL A 129 24.02 -10.42 -41.26
CA VAL A 129 23.78 -10.38 -39.81
C VAL A 129 25.10 -10.14 -39.07
N ASP A 130 26.15 -10.90 -39.35
CA ASP A 130 27.44 -10.77 -38.67
C ASP A 130 28.09 -9.40 -38.90
N SER A 131 27.97 -8.87 -40.12
CA SER A 131 28.41 -7.51 -40.46
C SER A 131 27.65 -6.47 -39.62
N TYR A 132 26.32 -6.61 -39.54
CA TYR A 132 25.49 -5.70 -38.75
C TYR A 132 25.77 -5.79 -37.24
N LEU A 133 25.95 -7.01 -36.70
CA LEU A 133 26.28 -7.23 -35.29
C LEU A 133 27.66 -6.68 -34.93
N LYS A 134 28.66 -6.80 -35.80
CA LYS A 134 29.98 -6.17 -35.62
C LYS A 134 29.90 -4.65 -35.61
N LYS A 135 29.14 -4.07 -36.55
CA LYS A 135 28.94 -2.62 -36.65
C LYS A 135 28.25 -2.05 -35.41
N THR A 136 27.21 -2.72 -34.93
CA THR A 136 26.37 -2.24 -33.82
C THR A 136 26.85 -2.70 -32.44
N LYS A 137 27.77 -3.67 -32.38
CA LYS A 137 28.22 -4.34 -31.15
C LYS A 137 27.04 -4.90 -30.33
N ARG A 138 26.05 -5.47 -31.03
CA ARG A 138 24.85 -6.08 -30.43
C ARG A 138 24.86 -7.61 -30.58
N LYS A 139 23.91 -8.27 -29.92
CA LYS A 139 23.76 -9.73 -29.92
C LYS A 139 22.35 -10.10 -30.36
N LEU A 140 22.21 -11.27 -30.97
CA LEU A 140 20.93 -11.86 -31.32
C LEU A 140 20.12 -12.23 -30.08
N PHE A 141 18.81 -12.39 -30.26
CA PHE A 141 17.89 -12.56 -29.16
C PHE A 141 17.89 -14.00 -28.59
N GLY A 142 17.88 -14.08 -27.26
CA GLY A 142 17.72 -15.34 -26.52
C GLY A 142 18.93 -16.28 -26.60
N LYS A 143 18.82 -17.44 -25.91
CA LYS A 143 19.89 -18.45 -25.87
C LYS A 143 20.15 -19.13 -27.23
N GLN A 144 19.18 -19.08 -28.14
CA GLN A 144 19.24 -19.70 -29.46
C GLN A 144 19.75 -18.73 -30.55
N ASN A 145 20.18 -17.51 -30.18
CA ASN A 145 20.65 -16.49 -31.12
C ASN A 145 19.66 -16.29 -32.29
N LYS A 146 18.42 -15.93 -31.96
CA LYS A 146 17.34 -15.72 -32.94
C LYS A 146 17.42 -14.30 -33.50
N LEU A 147 17.37 -14.16 -34.83
CA LEU A 147 17.10 -12.88 -35.49
C LEU A 147 15.58 -12.71 -35.53
N VAL A 148 15.10 -11.71 -34.81
CA VAL A 148 13.66 -11.51 -34.60
C VAL A 148 13.10 -10.51 -35.61
N TYR A 149 11.83 -10.69 -36.00
CA TYR A 149 11.16 -9.85 -36.98
C TYR A 149 10.34 -8.72 -36.34
N SER A 150 9.97 -8.93 -35.08
CA SER A 150 9.15 -8.00 -34.32
C SER A 150 9.70 -7.81 -32.92
N LEU A 151 9.13 -6.81 -32.24
CA LEU A 151 9.32 -6.66 -30.81
C LEU A 151 8.88 -7.92 -30.06
N THR A 152 9.61 -8.22 -28.99
CA THR A 152 9.32 -9.37 -28.13
C THR A 152 8.09 -9.14 -27.27
N THR A 153 7.25 -10.15 -27.13
CA THR A 153 6.01 -10.12 -26.36
C THR A 153 6.01 -11.19 -25.27
N SER A 154 5.25 -10.97 -24.19
CA SER A 154 5.17 -11.91 -23.05
C SER A 154 3.75 -12.24 -22.60
N HIS A 155 2.75 -11.74 -23.30
CA HIS A 155 1.34 -11.95 -22.98
C HIS A 155 0.82 -13.22 -23.66
N GLN A 156 -0.28 -13.77 -23.14
CA GLN A 156 -0.94 -14.94 -23.72
C GLN A 156 -2.01 -14.49 -24.71
N ASN A 157 -2.10 -15.16 -25.86
CA ASN A 157 -3.19 -14.94 -26.81
C ASN A 157 -4.50 -15.49 -26.24
N LEU A 158 -5.51 -14.64 -26.12
CA LEU A 158 -6.84 -15.01 -25.65
C LEU A 158 -7.81 -15.08 -26.83
N LYS A 159 -8.68 -16.09 -26.82
CA LYS A 159 -9.84 -16.14 -27.72
C LYS A 159 -11.02 -15.48 -27.01
N ILE A 160 -11.45 -14.34 -27.52
CA ILE A 160 -12.57 -13.56 -26.99
C ILE A 160 -13.86 -14.00 -27.67
N LEU A 161 -14.93 -14.18 -26.90
CA LEU A 161 -16.23 -14.70 -27.37
C LEU A 161 -16.10 -15.97 -28.23
N PRO A 162 -15.38 -17.02 -27.76
CA PRO A 162 -15.20 -18.23 -28.53
C PRO A 162 -16.55 -18.97 -28.69
N LYS A 163 -16.70 -19.69 -29.80
CA LYS A 163 -17.87 -20.56 -30.02
C LYS A 163 -17.86 -21.70 -29.00
N GLU A 164 -19.06 -22.04 -28.51
CA GLU A 164 -19.24 -23.10 -27.53
C GLU A 164 -19.52 -24.46 -28.18
N ASN A 165 -18.88 -25.51 -27.66
CA ASN A 165 -19.05 -26.89 -28.09
C ASN A 165 -20.02 -27.64 -27.17
N LYS A 166 -20.53 -28.81 -27.64
CA LYS A 166 -21.47 -29.67 -26.88
C LYS A 166 -20.91 -30.15 -25.54
N LYS A 167 -19.59 -30.39 -25.45
CA LYS A 167 -18.93 -30.82 -24.21
C LYS A 167 -18.51 -29.59 -23.41
N GLN A 168 -19.27 -29.29 -22.36
CA GLN A 168 -19.02 -28.16 -21.47
C GLN A 168 -18.71 -28.64 -20.05
N SER A 169 -18.03 -27.81 -19.27
CA SER A 169 -17.89 -27.99 -17.82
C SER A 169 -18.13 -26.66 -17.12
N THR A 170 -18.31 -26.70 -15.80
CA THR A 170 -18.65 -25.52 -15.00
C THR A 170 -17.39 -24.72 -14.64
N CYS A 171 -17.42 -23.42 -14.88
CA CYS A 171 -16.40 -22.51 -14.39
C CYS A 171 -16.49 -22.38 -12.86
N CYS A 172 -15.38 -22.54 -12.14
CA CYS A 172 -15.34 -22.44 -10.68
C CYS A 172 -15.57 -21.02 -10.13
N MET A 173 -15.41 -19.98 -10.98
CA MET A 173 -15.55 -18.58 -10.56
C MET A 173 -16.94 -18.02 -10.80
N CYS A 174 -17.52 -18.25 -11.97
CA CYS A 174 -18.82 -17.66 -12.33
C CYS A 174 -19.96 -18.68 -12.40
N GLY A 175 -19.69 -19.98 -12.23
CA GLY A 175 -20.71 -21.04 -12.34
C GLY A 175 -21.26 -21.29 -13.75
N LYS A 176 -20.88 -20.51 -14.77
CA LYS A 176 -21.32 -20.72 -16.16
C LYS A 176 -20.74 -22.02 -16.74
N LYS A 177 -21.52 -22.71 -17.56
CA LYS A 177 -21.04 -23.84 -18.37
C LYS A 177 -20.31 -23.32 -19.60
N SER A 178 -19.10 -23.80 -19.84
CA SER A 178 -18.30 -23.46 -21.01
C SER A 178 -17.45 -24.65 -21.44
N SER A 179 -17.21 -24.76 -22.74
CA SER A 179 -16.25 -25.65 -23.39
C SER A 179 -14.87 -25.02 -23.50
N ASN A 180 -14.77 -23.70 -23.32
CA ASN A 180 -13.55 -22.91 -23.38
C ASN A 180 -13.07 -22.60 -21.95
N LEU A 181 -12.48 -23.62 -21.32
CA LEU A 181 -11.97 -23.57 -19.96
C LEU A 181 -10.46 -23.74 -19.93
N SER A 182 -9.80 -22.96 -19.08
CA SER A 182 -8.38 -23.08 -18.75
C SER A 182 -8.20 -23.42 -17.27
N ASP A 183 -7.08 -24.07 -16.95
CA ASP A 183 -6.72 -24.31 -15.55
C ASP A 183 -6.36 -22.98 -14.88
N ILE A 184 -6.93 -22.72 -13.70
CA ILE A 184 -6.61 -21.53 -12.92
C ILE A 184 -5.11 -21.54 -12.62
N SER A 185 -4.42 -20.48 -13.03
CA SER A 185 -2.98 -20.34 -12.89
C SER A 185 -2.60 -18.87 -13.10
N GLN A 186 -1.29 -18.58 -13.12
CA GLN A 186 -0.78 -17.28 -13.54
C GLN A 186 -1.00 -17.09 -15.05
N PRO A 187 -1.44 -15.91 -15.54
CA PRO A 187 -1.66 -14.66 -14.82
C PRO A 187 -3.08 -14.46 -14.25
N SER A 188 -3.96 -15.45 -14.39
CA SER A 188 -5.39 -15.31 -14.09
C SER A 188 -5.70 -15.13 -12.61
N PHE A 189 -4.80 -15.55 -11.71
CA PHE A 189 -4.89 -15.22 -10.30
C PHE A 189 -3.52 -15.12 -9.64
N LEU A 190 -3.31 -14.04 -8.89
CA LEU A 190 -1.97 -13.63 -8.42
C LEU A 190 -1.37 -14.52 -7.33
N LEU A 191 -2.18 -15.25 -6.56
CA LEU A 191 -1.71 -15.98 -5.38
C LEU A 191 -1.12 -17.37 -5.69
N PHE A 192 -1.25 -17.86 -6.92
CA PHE A 192 -0.61 -19.11 -7.31
C PHE A 192 0.80 -18.82 -7.84
N ALA A 193 1.83 -19.35 -7.18
CA ALA A 193 3.23 -19.20 -7.62
C ALA A 193 3.59 -20.04 -8.87
N SER A 194 2.78 -21.06 -9.17
CA SER A 194 2.95 -21.94 -10.33
C SER A 194 1.66 -22.71 -10.64
N THR A 195 1.60 -23.36 -11.80
CA THR A 195 0.55 -24.35 -12.15
C THR A 195 0.59 -25.59 -11.26
N SER A 196 1.71 -25.88 -10.60
CA SER A 196 1.77 -26.94 -9.58
C SER A 196 1.26 -26.47 -8.21
N ALA A 197 1.26 -25.16 -7.95
CA ALA A 197 0.71 -24.59 -6.71
C ALA A 197 -0.82 -24.59 -6.69
N THR A 198 -1.47 -24.91 -7.80
CA THR A 198 -2.93 -24.97 -7.93
C THR A 198 -3.48 -26.38 -7.71
N THR A 199 -2.62 -27.37 -7.48
CA THR A 199 -3.03 -28.74 -7.17
C THR A 199 -3.31 -28.89 -5.68
N SER A 200 -4.36 -29.63 -5.35
CA SER A 200 -4.72 -29.91 -3.96
C SER A 200 -4.09 -31.21 -3.48
N PHE A 201 -3.62 -31.22 -2.23
CA PHE A 201 -3.31 -32.47 -1.51
C PHE A 201 -4.56 -33.25 -1.11
N HIS A 202 -5.75 -32.64 -1.23
CA HIS A 202 -7.02 -33.31 -0.96
C HIS A 202 -7.34 -34.30 -2.08
N THR A 203 -7.61 -35.55 -1.71
CA THR A 203 -7.83 -36.66 -2.66
C THR A 203 -9.00 -36.45 -3.62
N GLN A 204 -9.96 -35.59 -3.26
CA GLN A 204 -11.08 -35.20 -4.13
C GLN A 204 -10.77 -33.98 -5.03
N GLY A 205 -9.72 -33.20 -4.72
CA GLY A 205 -9.36 -31.95 -5.42
C GLY A 205 -8.15 -32.08 -6.36
N LYS A 206 -7.83 -33.30 -6.83
CA LYS A 206 -6.56 -33.65 -7.50
C LYS A 206 -6.18 -32.81 -8.73
N LYS A 207 -7.14 -32.15 -9.39
CA LYS A 207 -6.90 -31.32 -10.58
C LYS A 207 -7.11 -29.84 -10.25
N PRO A 208 -6.33 -28.93 -10.87
CA PRO A 208 -6.58 -27.50 -10.75
C PRO A 208 -8.03 -27.15 -11.08
N ALA A 209 -8.58 -26.17 -10.35
CA ALA A 209 -9.88 -25.63 -10.68
C ALA A 209 -9.85 -24.95 -12.06
N LYS A 210 -10.99 -24.91 -12.75
CA LYS A 210 -11.08 -24.41 -14.12
C LYS A 210 -11.86 -23.10 -14.21
N ILE A 211 -11.33 -22.16 -14.97
CA ILE A 211 -11.97 -20.87 -15.25
C ILE A 211 -12.37 -20.77 -16.72
N CYS A 212 -13.48 -20.09 -17.02
CA CYS A 212 -13.89 -19.84 -18.40
C CYS A 212 -13.09 -18.70 -19.02
N TRP A 213 -13.13 -18.61 -20.35
CA TRP A 213 -12.47 -17.55 -21.12
C TRP A 213 -12.81 -16.14 -20.60
N GLU A 214 -14.06 -15.89 -20.19
CA GLU A 214 -14.50 -14.58 -19.68
C GLU A 214 -13.81 -14.24 -18.35
N CYS A 215 -13.73 -15.21 -17.43
CA CYS A 215 -13.02 -15.04 -16.16
C CYS A 215 -11.51 -14.88 -16.38
N GLU A 216 -10.92 -15.66 -17.29
CA GLU A 216 -9.51 -15.51 -17.66
C GLU A 216 -9.24 -14.13 -18.27
N PHE A 217 -10.12 -13.65 -19.14
CA PHE A 217 -10.02 -12.33 -19.75
C PHE A 217 -10.08 -11.21 -18.71
N ILE A 218 -11.16 -11.13 -17.91
CA ILE A 218 -11.34 -10.03 -16.93
C ILE A 218 -10.25 -10.02 -15.85
N SER A 219 -9.71 -11.18 -15.46
CA SER A 219 -8.66 -11.25 -14.45
C SER A 219 -7.37 -10.54 -14.83
N LYS A 220 -7.13 -10.32 -16.13
CA LYS A 220 -5.96 -9.58 -16.61
C LYS A 220 -6.14 -8.08 -16.45
N PHE A 221 -7.38 -7.60 -16.56
CA PHE A 221 -7.72 -6.18 -16.42
C PHE A 221 -7.58 -5.69 -14.98
N THR A 222 -7.46 -6.58 -14.00
CA THR A 222 -7.12 -6.22 -12.61
C THR A 222 -5.82 -5.41 -12.54
N MET A 223 -4.90 -5.61 -13.49
CA MET A 223 -3.65 -4.82 -13.57
C MET A 223 -3.88 -3.31 -13.72
N GLU A 224 -4.97 -2.89 -14.38
CA GLU A 224 -5.34 -1.48 -14.48
C GLU A 224 -5.69 -0.91 -13.10
N THR A 225 -6.44 -1.69 -12.30
CA THR A 225 -6.89 -1.27 -10.95
C THR A 225 -5.84 -1.40 -9.85
N VAL A 226 -4.81 -2.23 -10.04
CA VAL A 226 -3.80 -2.52 -9.03
C VAL A 226 -2.88 -1.33 -8.82
N ASN A 227 -2.87 -0.77 -7.60
CA ASN A 227 -1.81 0.13 -7.13
C ASN A 227 -0.64 -0.70 -6.60
N TYR A 228 0.59 -0.33 -6.93
CA TYR A 228 1.78 -1.05 -6.50
C TYR A 228 2.98 -0.14 -6.24
N LYS A 229 3.87 -0.65 -5.39
CA LYS A 229 5.19 -0.07 -5.10
C LYS A 229 6.21 -1.17 -4.92
N LYS A 230 7.30 -1.09 -5.67
CA LYS A 230 8.45 -1.98 -5.58
C LYS A 230 9.60 -1.27 -4.87
N ASP A 231 10.05 -1.87 -3.77
CA ASP A 231 11.22 -1.44 -2.99
C ASP A 231 12.22 -2.59 -2.92
N ASP A 232 13.32 -2.49 -3.66
CA ASP A 232 14.33 -3.55 -3.81
C ASP A 232 13.73 -4.90 -4.22
N THR A 233 13.65 -5.85 -3.28
CA THR A 233 13.10 -7.19 -3.46
C THR A 233 11.62 -7.28 -3.07
N LYS A 234 11.06 -6.23 -2.45
CA LYS A 234 9.68 -6.20 -1.97
C LYS A 234 8.76 -5.59 -3.00
N LEU A 235 7.60 -6.20 -3.21
CA LEU A 235 6.51 -5.64 -4.00
C LEU A 235 5.26 -5.58 -3.12
N SER A 236 4.75 -4.38 -2.91
CA SER A 236 3.46 -4.17 -2.24
C SER A 236 2.41 -3.81 -3.28
N ILE A 237 1.25 -4.43 -3.17
CA ILE A 237 0.07 -4.20 -3.98
C ILE A 237 -1.05 -3.71 -3.06
N LEU A 238 -1.79 -2.71 -3.50
CA LEU A 238 -3.01 -2.21 -2.90
C LEU A 238 -4.11 -2.25 -3.97
N LEU A 239 -5.22 -2.91 -3.64
CA LEU A 239 -6.36 -3.03 -4.52
C LEU A 239 -7.61 -2.57 -3.77
N LEU A 240 -8.43 -1.78 -4.45
CA LEU A 240 -9.74 -1.38 -4.00
C LEU A 240 -10.79 -2.30 -4.62
N ASN A 241 -11.74 -2.77 -3.81
CA ASN A 241 -12.82 -3.62 -4.29
C ASN A 241 -14.15 -3.26 -3.61
N SER A 242 -15.24 -3.45 -4.36
CA SER A 242 -16.59 -3.53 -3.81
C SER A 242 -17.35 -4.64 -4.58
N PRO A 243 -18.22 -5.41 -3.91
CA PRO A 243 -19.09 -6.38 -4.59
C PRO A 243 -20.12 -5.70 -5.51
N ASP A 244 -20.46 -4.43 -5.26
CA ASP A 244 -21.30 -3.62 -6.15
C ASP A 244 -20.42 -3.03 -7.26
N ILE A 245 -20.68 -3.38 -8.52
CA ILE A 245 -19.85 -2.98 -9.67
C ILE A 245 -19.91 -1.48 -9.92
N ALA A 246 -21.08 -0.86 -9.81
CA ALA A 246 -21.24 0.58 -9.98
C ALA A 246 -20.48 1.33 -8.89
N HIS A 247 -20.63 0.90 -7.65
CA HIS A 247 -19.89 1.45 -6.52
C HIS A 247 -18.38 1.25 -6.69
N ASN A 248 -17.93 0.06 -7.10
CA ASN A 248 -16.51 -0.23 -7.36
C ASN A 248 -15.93 0.73 -8.41
N ILE A 249 -16.58 0.83 -9.58
CA ILE A 249 -16.16 1.74 -10.67
C ILE A 249 -16.13 3.20 -10.18
N ASN A 250 -17.16 3.65 -9.45
CA ASN A 250 -17.22 5.02 -8.95
C ASN A 250 -16.11 5.32 -7.93
N ASN A 251 -15.78 4.41 -7.02
CA ASN A 251 -14.67 4.62 -6.10
C ASN A 251 -13.30 4.54 -6.77
N GLN A 252 -13.15 3.72 -7.81
CA GLN A 252 -11.92 3.71 -8.59
C GLN A 252 -11.64 5.06 -9.26
N LYS A 253 -12.68 5.84 -9.63
CA LYS A 253 -12.56 7.24 -10.08
C LYS A 253 -12.08 8.15 -8.96
N LYS A 254 -12.65 8.02 -7.76
CA LYS A 254 -12.39 8.94 -6.64
C LYS A 254 -11.07 8.69 -5.93
N ILE A 255 -10.78 7.43 -5.61
CA ILE A 255 -9.68 7.03 -4.71
C ILE A 255 -8.84 5.86 -5.24
N GLY A 256 -9.13 5.37 -6.44
CA GLY A 256 -8.45 4.22 -7.04
C GLY A 256 -7.65 4.58 -8.29
N CYS A 257 -7.69 3.72 -9.31
CA CYS A 257 -6.81 3.79 -10.47
C CYS A 257 -7.02 4.98 -11.42
N SER A 258 -8.14 5.69 -11.32
CA SER A 258 -8.40 6.90 -12.11
C SER A 258 -8.36 8.17 -11.25
N SER A 259 -7.94 8.06 -9.98
CA SER A 259 -7.78 9.20 -9.09
C SER A 259 -6.39 9.85 -9.21
N VAL A 260 -6.22 11.05 -8.67
CA VAL A 260 -4.93 11.77 -8.65
C VAL A 260 -3.85 11.08 -7.79
N LEU A 261 -4.23 10.09 -6.98
CA LEU A 261 -3.26 9.22 -6.27
C LEU A 261 -2.44 8.37 -7.25
N ARG A 262 -3.02 8.07 -8.41
CA ARG A 262 -2.41 7.26 -9.45
C ARG A 262 -1.48 8.12 -10.30
N SER A 263 -0.22 7.72 -10.37
CA SER A 263 0.70 8.22 -11.39
C SER A 263 1.74 7.15 -11.67
N ILE A 264 1.93 6.79 -12.94
CA ILE A 264 2.85 5.73 -13.33
C ILE A 264 4.27 6.30 -13.42
N ASP A 265 5.23 5.61 -12.81
CA ASP A 265 6.65 5.82 -13.07
C ASP A 265 6.97 5.36 -14.49
N GLU A 266 6.91 6.26 -15.47
CA GLU A 266 7.15 5.93 -16.88
C GLU A 266 8.63 5.65 -17.19
N GLU A 267 9.54 6.01 -16.27
CA GLU A 267 10.98 5.81 -16.46
C GLU A 267 11.39 4.38 -16.11
N TYR A 268 10.97 3.90 -14.93
CA TYR A 268 11.40 2.60 -14.38
C TYR A 268 10.24 1.64 -14.05
N PHE A 269 9.00 2.13 -14.02
CA PHE A 269 7.79 1.39 -13.66
C PHE A 269 7.82 0.80 -12.25
N TYR A 270 8.63 1.32 -11.31
CA TYR A 270 8.76 0.72 -9.97
C TYR A 270 7.55 0.96 -9.08
N LYS A 271 6.80 2.01 -9.34
CA LYS A 271 5.58 2.34 -8.60
C LYS A 271 4.58 3.02 -9.52
N ASN A 272 3.32 2.91 -9.17
CA ASN A 272 2.24 3.68 -9.80
C ASN A 272 1.42 4.51 -8.79
N ILE A 273 1.90 4.57 -7.54
CA ILE A 273 1.40 5.38 -6.44
C ILE A 273 2.58 5.90 -5.60
N GLY A 274 2.38 7.01 -4.88
CA GLY A 274 3.41 7.58 -4.00
C GLY A 274 4.62 8.13 -4.78
N LEU A 275 4.37 8.76 -5.93
CA LEU A 275 5.38 9.56 -6.64
C LEU A 275 5.57 10.94 -5.98
N ASP A 276 4.56 11.47 -5.31
CA ASP A 276 4.71 12.69 -4.51
C ASP A 276 5.50 12.40 -3.22
N ASP A 277 6.65 13.07 -3.09
CA ASP A 277 7.54 12.96 -1.93
C ASP A 277 6.94 13.63 -0.67
N LYS A 278 5.92 14.49 -0.83
CA LYS A 278 5.20 15.09 0.31
C LYS A 278 4.22 14.11 0.95
N GLY A 279 3.63 13.21 0.16
CA GLY A 279 2.71 12.16 0.63
C GLY A 279 3.34 11.16 1.60
N LEU A 280 2.51 10.44 2.35
CA LEU A 280 2.95 9.35 3.21
C LEU A 280 3.18 8.05 2.44
N ILE A 281 2.51 7.83 1.29
CA ILE A 281 2.65 6.60 0.52
C ILE A 281 4.10 6.41 0.05
N SER A 282 4.80 7.49 -0.33
CA SER A 282 6.22 7.45 -0.71
C SER A 282 7.13 6.97 0.44
N LYS A 283 6.72 7.21 1.69
CA LYS A 283 7.47 6.93 2.94
C LYS A 283 7.08 5.60 3.59
N ALA A 284 6.00 4.95 3.13
CA ALA A 284 5.56 3.64 3.59
C ALA A 284 6.44 2.52 3.01
N ARG A 285 6.88 1.59 3.85
CA ARG A 285 7.75 0.46 3.48
C ARG A 285 7.17 -0.91 3.87
N MET A 286 6.08 -0.91 4.64
CA MET A 286 5.40 -2.12 5.11
C MET A 286 3.88 -2.02 4.87
N SER A 287 3.18 -3.14 5.04
CA SER A 287 1.78 -3.31 4.65
C SER A 287 0.78 -2.38 5.36
N TYR A 288 0.78 -2.32 6.68
CA TYR A 288 -0.08 -1.41 7.44
C TYR A 288 0.41 0.04 7.40
N GLU A 289 1.70 0.26 7.16
CA GLU A 289 2.18 1.60 6.82
C GLU A 289 1.59 2.08 5.50
N LEU A 290 1.54 1.23 4.49
CA LEU A 290 0.95 1.55 3.18
C LEU A 290 -0.56 1.76 3.30
N LEU A 291 -1.26 0.93 4.08
CA LEU A 291 -2.69 1.09 4.34
C LEU A 291 -3.00 2.43 5.00
N TRP A 292 -2.30 2.75 6.09
CA TRP A 292 -2.45 4.02 6.80
C TRP A 292 -2.12 5.21 5.91
N ALA A 293 -0.99 5.15 5.20
CA ALA A 293 -0.56 6.20 4.29
C ALA A 293 -1.56 6.42 3.16
N TYR A 294 -2.12 5.35 2.61
CA TYR A 294 -3.18 5.43 1.61
C TYR A 294 -4.39 6.19 2.15
N PHE A 295 -4.88 5.86 3.34
CA PHE A 295 -6.01 6.60 3.91
C PHE A 295 -5.71 8.08 4.14
N VAL A 296 -4.54 8.41 4.68
CA VAL A 296 -4.16 9.81 4.94
C VAL A 296 -4.04 10.61 3.65
N ASP A 297 -3.28 10.12 2.67
CA ASP A 297 -3.07 10.83 1.42
C ASP A 297 -4.38 10.95 0.62
N THR A 298 -5.22 9.89 0.63
CA THR A 298 -6.56 9.91 0.03
C THR A 298 -7.45 10.96 0.68
N TYR A 299 -7.47 11.00 2.01
CA TYR A 299 -8.27 11.97 2.75
C TYR A 299 -7.85 13.41 2.44
N GLU A 300 -6.54 13.71 2.41
CA GLU A 300 -6.03 15.04 2.07
C GLU A 300 -6.47 15.50 0.67
N ILE A 301 -6.46 14.58 -0.31
CA ILE A 301 -6.93 14.84 -1.67
C ILE A 301 -8.43 15.12 -1.70
N LEU A 302 -9.24 14.25 -1.08
CA LEU A 302 -10.69 14.40 -1.07
C LEU A 302 -11.10 15.72 -0.41
N ARG A 303 -10.47 16.07 0.72
CA ARG A 303 -10.71 17.33 1.41
C ARG A 303 -10.31 18.55 0.57
N SER A 304 -9.18 18.48 -0.14
CA SER A 304 -8.72 19.58 -1.00
C SER A 304 -9.65 19.80 -2.20
N ASN A 305 -10.22 18.74 -2.78
CA ASN A 305 -11.17 18.85 -3.88
C ASN A 305 -12.47 19.56 -3.47
N ILE A 306 -12.95 19.33 -2.24
CA ILE A 306 -14.12 20.05 -1.71
C ILE A 306 -13.80 21.49 -1.37
N ALA A 307 -12.65 21.82 -0.80
CA ALA A 307 -12.33 23.22 -0.52
C ALA A 307 -12.36 24.11 -1.78
N ASN A 308 -12.18 23.50 -2.96
CA ASN A 308 -12.28 24.15 -4.27
C ASN A 308 -13.70 24.16 -4.87
N GLN A 309 -14.65 23.45 -4.26
CA GLN A 309 -16.06 23.41 -4.66
C GLN A 309 -16.88 24.11 -3.56
N GLU A 310 -17.63 25.15 -3.89
CA GLU A 310 -18.51 25.85 -2.92
C GLU A 310 -19.70 24.95 -2.50
N VAL A 311 -19.43 23.85 -1.80
CA VAL A 311 -20.45 22.89 -1.33
C VAL A 311 -20.98 23.37 0.02
N ASN A 312 -22.23 23.83 0.01
CA ASN A 312 -23.03 24.19 1.18
C ASN A 312 -23.62 22.94 1.84
N ASP A 313 -22.78 22.06 2.40
CA ASP A 313 -23.24 20.92 3.21
C ASP A 313 -22.99 21.16 4.71
N GLU A 314 -23.96 20.81 5.55
CA GLU A 314 -23.88 20.95 7.02
C GLU A 314 -22.88 19.98 7.67
N ASP A 315 -22.50 18.89 6.99
CA ASP A 315 -21.45 17.96 7.42
C ASP A 315 -20.42 17.70 6.29
N PRO A 316 -19.23 18.32 6.36
CA PRO A 316 -18.15 18.07 5.42
C PRO A 316 -17.80 16.58 5.31
N PHE A 317 -17.90 15.81 6.39
CA PHE A 317 -17.60 14.37 6.39
C PHE A 317 -18.54 13.60 5.45
N TYR A 318 -19.83 13.92 5.47
CA TYR A 318 -20.81 13.30 4.58
C TYR A 318 -20.62 13.77 3.13
N ALA A 319 -20.23 15.02 2.92
CA ALA A 319 -20.04 15.59 1.58
C ALA A 319 -18.95 14.87 0.74
N PHE A 320 -17.78 14.49 1.30
CA PHE A 320 -16.76 13.76 0.50
C PHE A 320 -16.83 12.22 0.61
N LEU A 321 -17.37 11.67 1.69
CA LEU A 321 -17.33 10.21 1.93
C LEU A 321 -18.64 9.50 1.73
N SER A 322 -19.79 10.18 1.63
CA SER A 322 -21.11 9.54 1.50
C SER A 322 -21.11 8.44 0.45
N ASP A 323 -20.64 8.77 -0.76
CA ASP A 323 -20.50 7.78 -1.82
C ASP A 323 -19.59 6.64 -1.41
N ILE A 324 -18.38 6.90 -0.87
CA ILE A 324 -17.40 5.89 -0.44
C ILE A 324 -17.98 4.95 0.63
N ILE A 325 -18.76 5.47 1.57
CA ILE A 325 -19.30 4.70 2.71
C ILE A 325 -20.71 4.14 2.45
N SER A 326 -21.33 4.47 1.30
CA SER A 326 -22.70 4.07 0.96
C SER A 326 -22.86 2.57 0.73
N SER A 327 -21.79 1.88 0.35
CA SER A 327 -21.78 0.44 0.10
C SER A 327 -20.43 -0.16 0.53
N PRO A 328 -20.36 -1.46 0.88
CA PRO A 328 -19.15 -2.09 1.38
C PRO A 328 -17.95 -1.90 0.43
N ILE A 329 -16.85 -1.41 0.99
CA ILE A 329 -15.56 -1.31 0.32
C ILE A 329 -14.55 -2.13 1.10
N GLU A 330 -13.75 -2.89 0.36
CA GLU A 330 -12.63 -3.65 0.85
C GLU A 330 -11.34 -3.10 0.23
N ILE A 331 -10.33 -2.86 1.06
CA ILE A 331 -8.97 -2.60 0.61
C ILE A 331 -8.15 -3.87 0.84
N VAL A 332 -7.66 -4.44 -0.25
CA VAL A 332 -6.81 -5.62 -0.24
C VAL A 332 -5.36 -5.20 -0.39
N ILE A 333 -4.51 -5.57 0.57
CA ILE A 333 -3.05 -5.37 0.47
C ILE A 333 -2.36 -6.71 0.35
N ILE A 334 -1.44 -6.81 -0.59
CA ILE A 334 -0.62 -8.01 -0.80
C ILE A 334 0.84 -7.60 -0.86
N CYS A 335 1.67 -8.25 -0.03
CA CYS A 335 3.11 -8.02 -0.01
C CYS A 335 3.85 -9.28 -0.45
N PHE A 336 4.76 -9.13 -1.42
CA PHE A 336 5.62 -10.18 -1.93
C PHE A 336 7.09 -9.87 -1.67
N ASP A 337 7.85 -10.92 -1.38
CA ASP A 337 9.31 -10.90 -1.48
C ASP A 337 9.75 -11.69 -2.72
N LYS A 338 10.61 -11.09 -3.55
CA LYS A 338 11.22 -11.79 -4.68
C LYS A 338 12.21 -12.85 -4.20
N MET A 339 12.04 -14.08 -4.69
CA MET A 339 12.87 -15.24 -4.38
C MET A 339 13.45 -15.84 -5.66
N ARG A 340 14.62 -15.36 -6.11
CA ARG A 340 15.26 -15.79 -7.38
C ARG A 340 14.28 -15.81 -8.57
N GLU A 341 13.77 -16.98 -8.93
CA GLU A 341 12.84 -17.24 -10.05
C GLU A 341 11.36 -17.29 -9.64
N THR A 342 11.05 -17.18 -8.35
CA THR A 342 9.70 -17.20 -7.78
C THR A 342 9.49 -16.03 -6.81
N PHE A 343 8.35 -15.99 -6.14
CA PHE A 343 8.04 -15.04 -5.08
C PHE A 343 7.46 -15.76 -3.87
N LEU A 344 7.56 -15.10 -2.72
CA LEU A 344 6.90 -15.52 -1.49
C LEU A 344 5.86 -14.46 -1.12
N THR A 345 4.60 -14.85 -1.01
CA THR A 345 3.56 -14.00 -0.41
C THR A 345 3.83 -13.91 1.08
N LYS A 346 4.20 -12.72 1.56
CA LYS A 346 4.51 -12.47 2.97
C LYS A 346 3.26 -12.17 3.78
N GLU A 347 2.35 -11.39 3.21
CA GLU A 347 1.15 -10.96 3.91
C GLU A 347 0.04 -10.65 2.90
N ILE A 348 -1.19 -10.98 3.30
CA ILE A 348 -2.43 -10.57 2.63
C ILE A 348 -3.31 -9.95 3.71
N ILE A 349 -3.79 -8.74 3.48
CA ILE A 349 -4.68 -8.01 4.38
C ILE A 349 -5.97 -7.72 3.62
N PHE A 350 -7.10 -8.02 4.25
CA PHE A 350 -8.43 -7.59 3.82
C PHE A 350 -8.94 -6.60 4.85
N TYR A 351 -9.08 -5.33 4.46
CA TYR A 351 -9.51 -4.27 5.36
C TYR A 351 -10.85 -3.69 4.93
N ASN A 352 -11.85 -3.86 5.79
CA ASN A 352 -13.26 -3.53 5.49
C ASN A 352 -13.79 -2.35 6.31
N ASP A 353 -13.05 -1.87 7.30
CA ASP A 353 -13.50 -0.78 8.19
C ASP A 353 -13.04 0.61 7.68
N VAL A 354 -13.27 0.86 6.40
CA VAL A 354 -12.84 2.07 5.69
C VAL A 354 -13.43 3.34 6.33
N SER A 355 -14.70 3.29 6.73
CA SER A 355 -15.39 4.39 7.39
C SER A 355 -14.72 4.78 8.71
N TYR A 356 -14.31 3.81 9.52
CA TYR A 356 -13.59 4.07 10.76
C TYR A 356 -12.25 4.76 10.50
N ALA A 357 -11.46 4.27 9.54
CA ALA A 357 -10.16 4.84 9.24
C ALA A 357 -10.27 6.33 8.85
N PHE A 358 -11.21 6.68 7.98
CA PHE A 358 -11.43 8.08 7.60
C PHE A 358 -11.99 8.94 8.76
N ARG A 359 -12.89 8.41 9.59
CA ARG A 359 -13.39 9.13 10.79
C ARG A 359 -12.27 9.44 11.77
N LEU A 360 -11.37 8.48 11.99
CA LEU A 360 -10.21 8.69 12.84
C LEU A 360 -9.31 9.79 12.27
N ILE A 361 -9.00 9.75 10.97
CA ILE A 361 -8.15 10.75 10.32
C ILE A 361 -8.79 12.15 10.40
N GLN A 362 -10.09 12.28 10.10
CA GLN A 362 -10.85 13.52 10.28
C GLN A 362 -10.67 14.07 11.69
N ARG A 363 -10.96 13.23 12.70
CA ARG A 363 -10.89 13.62 14.11
C ARG A 363 -9.50 14.11 14.51
N LEU A 364 -8.46 13.38 14.09
CA LEU A 364 -7.08 13.75 14.40
C LEU A 364 -6.73 15.12 13.80
N ILE A 365 -7.13 15.36 12.56
CA ILE A 365 -6.84 16.63 11.87
C ILE A 365 -7.62 17.80 12.48
N GLU A 366 -8.91 17.63 12.81
CA GLU A 366 -9.73 18.64 13.48
C GLU A 366 -9.16 19.05 14.85
N LYS A 367 -8.46 18.14 15.52
CA LYS A 367 -7.77 18.39 16.79
C LYS A 367 -6.35 18.91 16.62
N GLY A 368 -5.96 19.26 15.40
CA GLY A 368 -4.66 19.86 15.09
C GLY A 368 -3.49 18.88 15.20
N ILE A 369 -3.75 17.56 15.15
CA ILE A 369 -2.70 16.54 15.24
C ILE A 369 -2.02 16.42 13.88
N ASN A 370 -0.70 16.57 13.88
CA ASN A 370 0.11 16.39 12.67
C ASN A 370 0.36 14.90 12.44
N ILE A 371 -0.47 14.28 11.61
CA ILE A 371 -0.41 12.84 11.31
C ILE A 371 0.92 12.47 10.63
N LYS A 372 1.49 13.33 9.79
CA LYS A 372 2.76 13.07 9.09
C LYS A 372 3.94 13.03 10.07
N ASP A 373 3.92 13.91 11.06
CA ASP A 373 4.88 13.92 12.16
C ASP A 373 4.69 12.69 13.06
N ALA A 374 3.46 12.31 13.41
CA ALA A 374 3.18 11.09 14.17
C ALA A 374 3.70 9.83 13.45
N PHE A 375 3.44 9.72 12.15
CA PHE A 375 3.94 8.63 11.30
C PHE A 375 5.48 8.57 11.25
N THR A 376 6.15 9.72 11.24
CA THR A 376 7.62 9.80 11.26
C THR A 376 8.17 9.47 12.64
N SER A 377 7.49 9.94 13.69
CA SER A 377 7.83 9.71 15.10
C SER A 377 7.76 8.23 15.50
N LEU A 378 6.91 7.43 14.86
CA LEU A 378 6.85 5.98 15.08
C LEU A 378 7.96 5.17 14.39
N ARG A 379 8.71 5.76 13.46
CA ARG A 379 9.74 5.06 12.69
C ARG A 379 10.97 4.74 13.55
N GLU A 380 11.35 3.47 13.67
CA GLU A 380 12.57 3.05 14.37
C GLU A 380 13.49 2.25 13.47
N LEU A 381 14.81 2.39 13.67
CA LEU A 381 15.81 1.54 13.02
C LEU A 381 16.45 0.59 14.05
N ASP A 382 17.00 -0.52 13.56
CA ASP A 382 17.90 -1.35 14.34
C ASP A 382 19.34 -0.81 14.28
N ASN A 383 20.24 -1.44 15.03
CA ASN A 383 21.65 -1.03 15.09
C ASN A 383 22.39 -1.21 13.74
N LYS A 384 21.81 -1.93 12.78
CA LYS A 384 22.35 -2.14 11.43
C LYS A 384 21.69 -1.20 10.40
N GLY A 385 20.80 -0.32 10.83
CA GLY A 385 20.06 0.60 9.96
C GLY A 385 18.82 -0.01 9.28
N ASN A 386 18.43 -1.25 9.63
CA ASN A 386 17.21 -1.86 9.09
C ASN A 386 15.97 -1.28 9.76
N LEU A 387 14.88 -1.15 8.99
CA LEU A 387 13.60 -0.69 9.51
C LEU A 387 12.98 -1.73 10.45
N LYS A 388 12.68 -1.32 11.70
CA LYS A 388 11.92 -2.15 12.65
C LYS A 388 10.44 -2.15 12.32
N PRO A 389 9.69 -3.21 12.67
CA PRO A 389 8.26 -3.29 12.43
C PRO A 389 7.42 -2.46 13.40
N SER A 390 8.02 -1.73 14.35
CA SER A 390 7.30 -1.00 15.41
C SER A 390 6.19 -0.10 14.86
N ARG A 391 6.51 0.76 13.88
CA ARG A 391 5.53 1.63 13.22
C ARG A 391 4.40 0.83 12.57
N ASN A 392 4.74 -0.20 11.79
CA ASN A 392 3.77 -1.05 11.13
C ASN A 392 2.84 -1.75 12.13
N ASN A 393 3.39 -2.25 13.25
CA ASN A 393 2.63 -2.92 14.30
C ASN A 393 1.71 -1.96 15.05
N THR A 394 2.18 -0.75 15.35
CA THR A 394 1.34 0.29 15.97
C THR A 394 0.19 0.68 15.03
N LEU A 395 0.47 0.92 13.74
CA LEU A 395 -0.56 1.26 12.76
C LEU A 395 -1.54 0.09 12.52
N LYS A 396 -1.06 -1.16 12.57
CA LYS A 396 -1.94 -2.34 12.57
C LYS A 396 -2.90 -2.32 13.74
N LYS A 397 -2.43 -1.99 14.95
CA LYS A 397 -3.30 -1.88 16.12
C LYS A 397 -4.28 -0.72 16.00
N VAL A 398 -3.83 0.46 15.54
CA VAL A 398 -4.69 1.62 15.25
C VAL A 398 -5.85 1.25 14.33
N LEU A 399 -5.53 0.63 13.19
CA LEU A 399 -6.53 0.28 12.17
C LEU A 399 -7.50 -0.82 12.63
N ASN A 400 -7.08 -1.65 13.59
CA ASN A 400 -7.90 -2.69 14.21
C ASN A 400 -8.46 -2.29 15.59
N LYS A 401 -8.45 -0.99 15.92
CA LYS A 401 -9.04 -0.43 17.14
C LYS A 401 -8.46 -0.95 18.46
N HIS A 402 -7.21 -1.43 18.48
CA HIS A 402 -6.59 -1.95 19.69
C HIS A 402 -5.84 -0.88 20.49
N CYS A 403 -5.62 -1.13 21.78
CA CYS A 403 -4.73 -0.36 22.64
C CYS A 403 -3.28 -0.25 22.08
N ILE A 404 -2.74 0.98 22.02
CA ILE A 404 -1.40 1.32 21.52
C ILE A 404 -0.51 2.07 22.53
N LEU A 405 -1.01 2.36 23.73
CA LEU A 405 -0.30 3.14 24.76
C LEU A 405 1.07 2.53 25.07
N SER A 406 1.14 1.22 25.31
CA SER A 406 2.42 0.55 25.56
C SER A 406 3.41 0.69 24.41
N ASP A 407 2.93 0.66 23.17
CA ASP A 407 3.78 0.76 21.98
C ASP A 407 4.33 2.18 21.83
N ILE A 408 3.44 3.18 21.91
CA ILE A 408 3.80 4.59 21.80
C ILE A 408 4.71 5.02 22.96
N GLU A 409 4.39 4.63 24.19
CA GLU A 409 5.24 4.85 25.36
C GLU A 409 6.63 4.27 25.13
N SER A 410 6.70 3.01 24.73
CA SER A 410 7.98 2.32 24.59
C SER A 410 8.86 2.90 23.48
N ILE A 411 8.26 3.27 22.34
CA ILE A 411 8.95 3.96 21.23
C ILE A 411 9.45 5.33 21.70
N THR A 412 8.57 6.12 22.32
CA THR A 412 8.88 7.47 22.80
C THR A 412 10.00 7.44 23.83
N PHE A 413 9.91 6.53 24.80
CA PHE A 413 10.91 6.34 25.83
C PHE A 413 12.27 6.02 25.21
N ARG A 414 12.34 5.07 24.26
CA ARG A 414 13.61 4.76 23.56
C ARG A 414 14.18 5.97 22.83
N LYS A 415 13.36 6.75 22.13
CA LYS A 415 13.85 7.90 21.35
C LYS A 415 14.28 9.08 22.23
N VAL A 416 13.54 9.39 23.27
CA VAL A 416 13.85 10.50 24.19
C VAL A 416 15.03 10.14 25.09
N VAL A 417 15.09 8.90 25.59
CA VAL A 417 15.98 8.50 26.67
C VAL A 417 17.20 7.69 26.17
N SER A 418 17.03 6.85 25.15
CA SER A 418 18.06 5.89 24.68
C SER A 418 18.76 6.37 23.41
N ARG A 419 19.40 7.55 23.49
CA ARG A 419 20.59 8.11 22.80
C ARG A 419 21.10 7.68 21.39
N ASN A 420 20.56 6.68 20.69
CA ASN A 420 21.14 6.20 19.43
C ASN A 420 20.50 6.80 18.17
N GLU A 421 19.39 7.53 18.29
CA GLU A 421 18.75 8.19 17.16
C GLU A 421 18.63 9.68 17.51
N GLY A 422 19.56 10.51 17.04
CA GLY A 422 19.55 11.97 17.20
C GLY A 422 18.38 12.68 16.49
N LYS A 423 17.21 12.05 16.42
CA LYS A 423 16.00 12.60 15.82
C LYS A 423 15.10 13.13 16.90
N PHE A 424 14.87 14.44 16.84
CA PHE A 424 13.83 15.10 17.60
C PHE A 424 12.51 14.36 17.37
N ILE A 425 11.83 14.01 18.46
CA ILE A 425 10.46 13.47 18.45
C ILE A 425 9.55 14.51 19.07
N ASN A 426 8.41 14.75 18.41
CA ASN A 426 7.37 15.61 18.95
C ASN A 426 6.48 14.81 19.91
N VAL A 427 6.93 14.67 21.15
CA VAL A 427 6.22 13.90 22.18
C VAL A 427 4.82 14.46 22.43
N SER A 428 4.64 15.78 22.35
CA SER A 428 3.35 16.45 22.51
C SER A 428 2.35 15.98 21.44
N ASN A 429 2.76 15.98 20.17
CA ASN A 429 1.92 15.50 19.07
C ASN A 429 1.59 13.99 19.21
N MET A 430 2.55 13.17 19.64
CA MET A 430 2.32 11.74 19.90
C MET A 430 1.35 11.49 21.06
N LEU A 431 1.45 12.26 22.15
CA LEU A 431 0.53 12.18 23.28
C LEU A 431 -0.88 12.61 22.87
N ASN A 432 -1.02 13.70 22.12
CA ASN A 432 -2.33 14.15 21.63
C ASN A 432 -2.95 13.14 20.65
N PHE A 433 -2.12 12.55 19.77
CA PHE A 433 -2.55 11.44 18.90
C PHE A 433 -3.12 10.28 19.72
N LEU A 434 -2.41 9.87 20.78
CA LEU A 434 -2.84 8.79 21.66
C LEU A 434 -4.19 9.08 22.31
N ILE A 435 -4.32 10.26 22.93
CA ILE A 435 -5.53 10.68 23.65
C ILE A 435 -6.73 10.70 22.70
N GLU A 436 -6.61 11.37 21.55
CA GLU A 436 -7.73 11.51 20.61
C GLU A 436 -8.08 10.19 19.91
N TYR A 437 -7.09 9.30 19.69
CA TYR A 437 -7.34 7.94 19.20
C TYR A 437 -8.22 7.13 20.17
N TYR A 438 -7.89 7.14 21.46
CA TYR A 438 -8.66 6.40 22.47
C TYR A 438 -10.08 6.90 22.67
N LEU A 439 -10.28 8.22 22.57
CA LEU A 439 -11.62 8.81 22.58
C LEU A 439 -12.49 8.32 21.41
N VAL A 440 -11.89 7.95 20.26
CA VAL A 440 -12.61 7.43 19.09
C VAL A 440 -12.98 5.96 19.28
N ILE A 441 -12.02 5.12 19.69
CA ILE A 441 -12.28 3.67 19.79
C ILE A 441 -13.15 3.32 21.01
N LYS A 442 -13.30 4.24 21.97
CA LYS A 442 -14.07 4.06 23.21
C LYS A 442 -13.65 2.80 23.99
N GLU A 443 -12.44 2.30 23.74
CA GLU A 443 -11.81 1.25 24.55
C GLU A 443 -11.16 1.82 25.82
N ASP A 444 -11.14 3.14 25.98
CA ASP A 444 -10.52 3.73 27.15
C ASP A 444 -11.37 3.48 28.39
N ILE A 445 -10.79 2.74 29.34
CA ILE A 445 -11.33 2.60 30.69
C ILE A 445 -11.17 3.94 31.42
N MET A 446 -10.21 4.78 30.99
CA MET A 446 -9.97 6.11 31.55
C MET A 446 -10.69 7.20 30.76
N ASN A 447 -11.38 8.09 31.46
CA ASN A 447 -11.96 9.29 30.86
C ASN A 447 -10.89 10.41 30.67
N ARG A 448 -11.24 11.47 29.93
CA ARG A 448 -10.31 12.57 29.63
C ARG A 448 -9.74 13.23 30.89
N GLU A 449 -10.54 13.36 31.95
CA GLU A 449 -10.10 13.97 33.21
C GLU A 449 -9.06 13.09 33.93
N GLN A 450 -9.29 11.77 33.97
CA GLN A 450 -8.37 10.79 34.54
C GLN A 450 -7.04 10.76 33.77
N ILE A 451 -7.10 10.82 32.43
CA ILE A 451 -5.90 10.93 31.58
C ILE A 451 -5.16 12.24 31.88
N ASP A 452 -5.87 13.36 31.98
CA ASP A 452 -5.28 14.66 32.27
C ASP A 452 -4.59 14.68 33.64
N VAL A 453 -5.16 14.01 34.66
CA VAL A 453 -4.53 13.84 35.98
C VAL A 453 -3.21 13.08 35.84
N ALA A 454 -3.19 11.95 35.14
CA ALA A 454 -1.97 11.16 34.91
C ALA A 454 -0.90 11.97 34.18
N VAL A 455 -1.27 12.64 33.08
CA VAL A 455 -0.34 13.46 32.29
C VAL A 455 0.22 14.64 33.10
N LYS A 456 -0.62 15.31 33.90
CA LYS A 456 -0.19 16.42 34.77
C LYS A 456 0.82 15.96 35.82
N LEU A 457 0.57 14.82 36.47
CA LEU A 457 1.51 14.23 37.43
C LEU A 457 2.89 14.02 36.79
N GLY A 458 2.91 13.39 35.61
CA GLY A 458 4.15 13.16 34.87
C GLY A 458 4.92 14.44 34.57
N LYS A 459 4.22 15.47 34.07
CA LYS A 459 4.81 16.80 33.80
C LYS A 459 5.35 17.45 35.07
N GLN A 460 4.61 17.38 36.17
CA GLN A 460 5.01 17.95 37.47
C GLN A 460 6.30 17.33 37.98
N ILE A 461 6.42 15.99 37.93
CA ILE A 461 7.62 15.26 38.36
C ILE A 461 8.88 15.86 37.71
N VAL A 462 8.85 16.07 36.39
CA VAL A 462 10.02 16.57 35.66
C VAL A 462 10.21 18.08 35.87
N ASN A 463 9.14 18.86 35.81
CA ASN A 463 9.22 20.33 35.91
C ASN A 463 9.74 20.77 37.29
N GLN A 464 9.26 20.16 38.37
CA GLN A 464 9.71 20.47 39.73
C GLN A 464 11.13 19.97 39.96
N ALA A 465 11.44 18.73 39.57
CA ALA A 465 12.80 18.21 39.69
C ALA A 465 13.84 19.06 38.95
N TYR A 466 13.50 19.58 37.77
CA TYR A 466 14.41 20.44 37.00
C TYR A 466 14.60 21.83 37.64
N LYS A 467 13.51 22.46 38.10
CA LYS A 467 13.54 23.79 38.73
C LYS A 467 14.22 23.79 40.09
N GLU A 468 13.83 22.89 40.99
CA GLU A 468 14.35 22.87 42.36
C GLU A 468 15.82 22.45 42.43
N SER A 469 16.30 21.70 41.44
CA SER A 469 17.69 21.24 41.43
C SER A 469 18.64 22.24 40.75
N GLY A 470 18.19 23.39 40.25
CA GLY A 470 19.06 24.43 39.67
C GLY A 470 19.28 24.35 38.15
N GLU A 471 18.35 23.77 37.39
CA GLU A 471 18.27 23.86 35.91
C GLU A 471 19.49 23.39 35.09
N SER A 472 20.30 22.48 35.63
CA SER A 472 21.50 21.94 34.97
C SER A 472 21.27 20.65 34.15
N LYS A 473 22.17 20.38 33.20
CA LYS A 473 22.16 19.16 32.38
C LYS A 473 22.49 17.89 33.16
N GLU A 474 23.21 18.00 34.27
CA GLU A 474 23.51 16.87 35.16
C GLU A 474 22.25 16.35 35.86
N ILE A 475 21.34 17.26 36.21
CA ILE A 475 20.05 16.93 36.79
C ILE A 475 19.19 16.17 35.79
N LEU A 476 19.24 16.52 34.50
CA LEU A 476 18.55 15.76 33.44
C LEU A 476 19.05 14.31 33.35
N LYS A 477 20.31 14.01 33.71
CA LYS A 477 20.77 12.61 33.81
C LYS A 477 20.15 11.89 35.00
N ARG A 478 20.01 12.58 36.13
CA ARG A 478 19.39 12.03 37.35
C ARG A 478 17.89 11.80 37.17
N ILE A 479 17.17 12.79 36.64
CA ILE A 479 15.74 12.68 36.29
C ILE A 479 15.52 11.50 35.34
N LYS A 480 16.39 11.33 34.35
CA LYS A 480 16.34 10.16 33.46
C LYS A 480 16.40 8.83 34.22
N GLY A 481 17.31 8.69 35.19
CA GLY A 481 17.41 7.50 36.04
C GLY A 481 16.14 7.26 36.85
N ASP A 482 15.55 8.33 37.37
CA ASP A 482 14.29 8.27 38.13
C ASP A 482 13.11 7.86 37.26
N LEU A 483 13.01 8.39 36.03
CA LEU A 483 11.98 7.96 35.05
C LEU A 483 12.12 6.48 34.66
N PHE A 484 13.35 5.96 34.56
CA PHE A 484 13.59 4.53 34.35
C PHE A 484 13.04 3.69 35.50
N THR A 485 13.27 4.11 36.75
CA THR A 485 12.79 3.41 37.94
C THR A 485 11.27 3.47 38.03
N LEU A 486 10.68 4.65 37.82
CA LEU A 486 9.24 4.86 37.83
C LEU A 486 8.54 4.00 36.77
N ARG A 487 9.08 3.94 35.55
CA ARG A 487 8.55 3.09 34.45
C ARG A 487 8.59 1.59 34.78
N LYS A 488 9.57 1.14 35.57
CA LYS A 488 9.76 -0.29 35.91
C LYS A 488 8.86 -0.78 37.03
N THR A 489 8.13 0.10 37.70
CA THR A 489 7.18 -0.27 38.75
C THR A 489 6.11 -1.22 38.19
N ARG A 490 5.75 -2.25 38.97
CA ARG A 490 4.81 -3.31 38.56
C ARG A 490 3.49 -3.24 39.30
N THR A 491 3.47 -2.59 40.45
CA THR A 491 2.28 -2.47 41.31
C THR A 491 2.02 -1.01 41.66
N VAL A 492 0.77 -0.71 42.00
CA VAL A 492 0.37 0.62 42.51
C VAL A 492 1.22 1.01 43.72
N THR A 493 1.47 0.07 44.63
CA THR A 493 2.29 0.28 45.82
C THR A 493 3.73 0.66 45.47
N ASP A 494 4.37 -0.07 44.55
CA ASP A 494 5.73 0.27 44.10
C ASP A 494 5.78 1.67 43.49
N PHE A 495 4.75 2.03 42.71
CA PHE A 495 4.64 3.34 42.09
C PHE A 495 4.51 4.46 43.11
N ILE A 496 3.64 4.30 44.11
CA ILE A 496 3.48 5.27 45.20
C ILE A 496 4.76 5.40 46.02
N VAL A 497 5.45 4.29 46.33
CA VAL A 497 6.74 4.33 47.05
C VAL A 497 7.78 5.13 46.26
N GLN A 498 7.87 4.91 44.94
CA GLN A 498 8.77 5.69 44.09
C GLN A 498 8.33 7.16 44.00
N LEU A 499 7.03 7.44 43.90
CA LEU A 499 6.50 8.80 43.89
C LEU A 499 6.87 9.55 45.17
N ASN A 500 6.68 8.94 46.34
CA ASN A 500 7.07 9.52 47.63
C ASN A 500 8.58 9.80 47.69
N ALA A 501 9.42 8.88 47.20
CA ALA A 501 10.86 9.10 47.12
C ALA A 501 11.22 10.30 46.23
N LEU A 502 10.47 10.53 45.15
CA LEU A 502 10.63 11.71 44.30
C LEU A 502 10.10 12.98 44.98
N GLN A 503 8.98 12.91 45.71
CA GLN A 503 8.47 14.03 46.51
C GLN A 503 9.49 14.52 47.54
N PHE A 504 10.09 13.61 48.31
CA PHE A 504 11.11 13.97 49.30
C PHE A 504 12.37 14.57 48.66
N ARG A 505 12.73 14.10 47.47
CA ARG A 505 13.95 14.53 46.79
C ARG A 505 13.80 15.87 46.07
N TYR A 506 12.62 16.14 45.52
CA TYR A 506 12.36 17.23 44.57
C TYR A 506 11.14 18.08 44.91
N GLY A 507 10.66 18.02 46.16
CA GLY A 507 9.54 18.85 46.62
C GLY A 507 8.22 18.65 45.85
N ILE A 508 8.02 17.48 45.23
CA ILE A 508 6.91 17.29 44.29
C ILE A 508 5.57 17.40 45.02
N SER A 509 4.69 18.25 44.51
CA SER A 509 3.32 18.38 45.01
C SER A 509 2.41 17.43 44.23
N VAL A 510 1.87 16.42 44.91
CA VAL A 510 0.93 15.46 44.32
C VAL A 510 -0.49 15.88 44.66
N SER A 511 -1.39 15.84 43.67
CA SER A 511 -2.77 16.27 43.86
C SER A 511 -3.52 15.37 44.85
N ASN A 512 -4.46 15.96 45.60
CA ASN A 512 -5.33 15.22 46.52
C ASN A 512 -6.08 14.10 45.80
N SER A 513 -6.50 14.27 44.55
CA SER A 513 -7.16 13.21 43.76
C SER A 513 -6.33 11.93 43.61
N ILE A 514 -5.00 12.03 43.54
CA ILE A 514 -4.11 10.87 43.46
C ILE A 514 -3.99 10.20 44.83
N LEU A 515 -4.00 11.00 45.90
CA LEU A 515 -3.99 10.55 47.29
C LEU A 515 -5.34 9.94 47.72
N GLU A 516 -6.44 10.41 47.12
CA GLU A 516 -7.83 10.01 47.39
C GLU A 516 -8.27 8.74 46.63
N GLY A 517 -7.41 8.17 45.78
CA GLY A 517 -7.58 6.80 45.29
C GLY A 517 -7.85 6.63 43.79
N VAL A 518 -7.68 7.66 42.94
CA VAL A 518 -7.84 7.53 41.47
C VAL A 518 -7.06 6.34 40.89
N LEU A 519 -5.90 6.00 41.45
CA LEU A 519 -5.08 4.84 41.06
C LEU A 519 -5.77 3.47 41.25
N ASN A 520 -6.81 3.39 42.08
CA ASN A 520 -7.62 2.19 42.30
C ASN A 520 -8.86 2.14 41.40
N GLU A 521 -9.22 3.26 40.76
CA GLU A 521 -10.41 3.40 39.91
C GLU A 521 -10.10 3.19 38.42
N VAL A 522 -8.82 3.14 38.06
CA VAL A 522 -8.34 3.02 36.68
C VAL A 522 -7.34 1.86 36.53
N PRO A 523 -7.16 1.32 35.32
CA PRO A 523 -6.10 0.35 35.05
C PRO A 523 -4.74 0.99 35.33
N PHE A 524 -4.03 0.45 36.31
CA PHE A 524 -2.76 1.01 36.78
C PHE A 524 -1.72 1.15 35.65
N GLU A 525 -1.61 0.16 34.75
CA GLU A 525 -0.67 0.21 33.63
C GLU A 525 -0.96 1.37 32.68
N ASP A 526 -2.24 1.71 32.47
CA ASP A 526 -2.64 2.80 31.59
C ASP A 526 -2.37 4.16 32.24
N PHE A 527 -2.74 4.32 33.51
CA PHE A 527 -2.40 5.52 34.28
C PHE A 527 -0.88 5.75 34.29
N LYS A 528 -0.10 4.70 34.58
CA LYS A 528 1.37 4.75 34.55
C LYS A 528 1.86 5.13 33.17
N GLY A 529 1.32 4.54 32.10
CA GLY A 529 1.69 4.86 30.73
C GLY A 529 1.49 6.34 30.38
N TYR A 530 0.31 6.89 30.68
CA TYR A 530 0.02 8.32 30.47
C TYR A 530 0.89 9.24 31.34
N CYS A 531 1.15 8.86 32.59
CA CYS A 531 2.08 9.57 33.47
C CYS A 531 3.49 9.61 32.88
N ILE A 532 4.01 8.47 32.41
CA ILE A 532 5.33 8.40 31.78
C ILE A 532 5.37 9.23 30.49
N MET A 533 4.33 9.19 29.65
CA MET A 533 4.26 10.04 28.45
C MET A 533 4.27 11.54 28.78
N GLY A 534 3.53 11.96 29.82
CA GLY A 534 3.55 13.34 30.31
C GLY A 534 4.94 13.76 30.79
N ALA A 535 5.61 12.90 31.54
CA ALA A 535 6.98 13.13 32.00
C ALA A 535 7.99 13.22 30.84
N LEU A 536 7.93 12.29 29.88
CA LEU A 536 8.78 12.29 28.69
C LEU A 536 8.62 13.56 27.86
N ASN A 537 7.40 14.11 27.78
CA ASN A 537 7.15 15.36 27.07
C ASN A 537 7.90 16.54 27.70
N SER A 538 7.74 16.74 29.01
CA SER A 538 8.49 17.76 29.76
C SER A 538 9.99 17.53 29.69
N TYR A 539 10.44 16.28 29.83
CA TYR A 539 11.86 15.94 29.78
C TYR A 539 12.47 16.28 28.42
N ASN A 540 11.79 15.90 27.33
CA ASN A 540 12.24 16.16 25.97
C ASN A 540 12.38 17.66 25.70
N TYR A 541 11.45 18.49 26.19
CA TYR A 541 11.50 19.94 26.08
C TYR A 541 12.74 20.55 26.76
N TYR A 542 13.04 20.15 28.00
CA TYR A 542 14.24 20.66 28.70
C TYR A 542 15.54 20.11 28.10
N ASN A 543 15.51 18.87 27.61
CA ASN A 543 16.67 18.24 26.99
C ASN A 543 16.99 18.80 25.59
N SER A 544 16.00 19.36 24.85
CA SER A 544 16.24 20.06 23.59
C SER A 544 16.68 21.51 23.81
N SER A 545 16.01 22.25 24.69
CA SER A 545 16.34 23.66 24.99
C SER A 545 17.72 23.84 25.64
N SER A 546 18.19 22.86 26.41
CA SER A 546 19.58 22.86 26.93
C SER A 546 20.64 22.67 25.86
N LYS A 547 20.31 22.08 24.69
CA LYS A 547 21.25 21.93 23.56
C LYS A 547 21.36 23.20 22.72
N GLU A 548 20.25 23.88 22.44
CA GLU A 548 20.25 25.16 21.71
C GLU A 548 21.06 26.24 22.45
N LYS A 549 21.09 26.20 23.78
CA LYS A 549 21.94 27.08 24.61
C LYS A 549 23.44 26.75 24.57
N GLU A 550 23.83 25.54 24.15
CA GLU A 550 25.24 25.15 23.97
C GLU A 550 25.72 25.53 22.56
N GLU A 551 24.93 25.27 21.51
CA GLU A 551 25.28 25.66 20.14
C GLU A 551 25.44 27.18 19.98
N ASN A 552 24.63 27.98 20.67
CA ASN A 552 24.75 29.46 20.69
C ASN A 552 25.86 29.99 21.63
N LYS A 553 26.58 29.14 22.37
CA LYS A 553 27.74 29.54 23.19
C LYS A 553 29.08 29.23 22.52
N ASP A 554 29.05 28.40 21.48
CA ASP A 554 30.22 28.00 20.69
C ASP A 554 30.30 28.77 19.34
N GLU A 555 29.39 29.73 19.10
CA GLU A 555 29.51 30.84 18.13
C GLU A 555 29.90 32.15 18.84
#